data_AF-A0A959CWF4-F1
#
_entry.id   AF-A0A959CWF4-F1
#
_cell.length_a   1.000
_cell.length_b   1.000
_cell.length_c   1.000
_cell.angle_alpha   90.00
_cell.angle_beta   90.00
_cell.angle_gamma   90.00
#
_symmetry.space_group_name_H-M   'P 1'
#
loop_
_entity.id
_entity.type
_entity.pdbx_description
1 polymer ?
#
loop_
_entity_poly.entity_id
_entity_poly.type
_entity_poly.pdbx_seq_one_letter_code
_entity_poly.pdbx_strand_id
1 'polypeptide(L)'
;GDVKLKYIVAVLVFLDLILIPKGGNTGGHFAHLGGAAFGWFFIFQLRNGNDWAAPVNNVMDTIGNFFKNLFSGNRGSRPKVVYRNPNRNRSRGNRGNQRGEASSDSNVNGKGHQERLDAILDKIKKSGYDSLTREEKEFLFNASKK
;
A
#
# COMPACT_ATOMS: atom_id res chain seq x y z
N GLY A 1 -42.55 15.69 19.02
CA GLY A 1 -42.33 14.61 20.01
C GLY A 1 -41.51 13.52 19.33
N ASP A 2 -40.52 12.97 20.01
CA ASP A 2 -39.57 12.04 19.39
C ASP A 2 -40.20 10.67 19.16
N VAL A 3 -40.30 10.25 17.90
CA VAL A 3 -40.81 8.93 17.53
C VAL A 3 -39.65 7.95 17.51
N LYS A 4 -39.74 6.87 18.29
CA LYS A 4 -38.70 5.83 18.29
C LYS A 4 -38.64 5.12 16.94
N LEU A 5 -37.43 4.88 16.43
CA LEU A 5 -37.19 4.25 15.12
C LEU A 5 -37.91 2.91 14.93
N LYS A 6 -38.06 2.12 16.01
CA LYS A 6 -38.79 0.84 15.97
C LYS A 6 -40.23 0.97 15.46
N TYR A 7 -40.90 2.10 15.70
CA TYR A 7 -42.27 2.32 15.24
C TYR A 7 -42.31 2.64 13.74
N ILE A 8 -41.33 3.40 13.24
CA ILE A 8 -41.16 3.68 11.81
C ILE A 8 -40.93 2.38 11.05
N VAL A 9 -40.00 1.55 11.54
CA VAL A 9 -39.69 0.23 10.93
C VAL A 9 -40.92 -0.68 10.94
N ALA A 10 -41.67 -0.74 12.04
CA ALA A 10 -42.87 -1.57 12.13
C ALA A 10 -43.95 -1.16 11.09
N VAL A 11 -44.18 0.14 10.91
CA VAL A 11 -45.13 0.64 9.90
C VAL A 11 -44.68 0.31 8.48
N LEU A 12 -43.38 0.45 8.18
CA LEU A 12 -42.84 0.13 6.85
C LEU A 12 -43.01 -1.35 6.49
N VAL A 13 -42.65 -2.26 7.42
CA VAL A 13 -42.83 -3.71 7.22
C VAL A 13 -44.30 -4.09 7.06
N PHE A 14 -45.18 -3.46 7.85
CA PHE A 14 -46.62 -3.67 7.74
C PHE A 14 -47.18 -3.21 6.39
N LEU A 15 -46.73 -2.05 5.90
CA LEU A 15 -47.13 -1.51 4.61
C LEU A 15 -46.65 -2.41 3.47
N ASP A 16 -45.40 -2.90 3.52
CA ASP A 16 -44.89 -3.88 2.57
C ASP A 16 -45.78 -5.13 2.50
N LEU A 17 -46.21 -5.67 3.65
CA LEU A 17 -47.08 -6.85 3.70
C LEU A 17 -48.44 -6.64 3.01
N ILE A 18 -49.03 -5.45 3.16
CA ILE A 18 -50.33 -5.10 2.54
C ILE A 18 -50.20 -4.85 1.03
N LEU A 19 -49.02 -4.42 0.57
CA LEU A 19 -48.80 -4.06 -0.84
C LEU A 19 -48.40 -5.26 -1.71
N ILE A 20 -47.84 -6.33 -1.14
CA ILE A 20 -47.45 -7.57 -1.86
C ILE A 20 -48.57 -8.13 -2.78
N PRO A 21 -49.84 -8.26 -2.33
CA PRO A 21 -50.90 -8.86 -3.14
C PRO A 21 -51.40 -7.95 -4.27
N LYS A 22 -51.03 -6.67 -4.31
CA LYS A 22 -51.53 -5.67 -5.26
C LYS A 22 -50.78 -5.67 -6.61
N GLY A 23 -49.87 -6.63 -6.82
CA GLY A 23 -49.36 -7.05 -8.14
C GLY A 23 -48.39 -6.10 -8.87
N GLY A 24 -48.18 -4.87 -8.42
CA GLY A 24 -47.32 -3.90 -9.12
C GLY A 24 -45.80 -4.10 -8.91
N ASN A 25 -45.38 -4.64 -7.77
CA ASN A 25 -43.96 -4.87 -7.44
C ASN A 25 -43.77 -5.94 -6.36
N THR A 26 -44.45 -7.07 -6.51
CA THR A 26 -44.46 -8.15 -5.54
C THR A 26 -43.03 -8.63 -5.20
N GLY A 27 -42.13 -8.70 -6.19
CA GLY A 27 -40.72 -9.05 -5.99
C GLY A 27 -39.94 -8.05 -5.13
N GLY A 28 -40.14 -6.74 -5.31
CA GLY A 28 -39.48 -5.70 -4.51
C GLY A 28 -39.91 -5.72 -3.04
N HIS A 29 -41.20 -5.91 -2.78
CA HIS A 29 -41.69 -6.04 -1.39
C HIS A 29 -41.17 -7.30 -0.71
N PHE A 30 -41.07 -8.43 -1.42
CA PHE A 30 -40.43 -9.63 -0.89
C PHE A 30 -38.93 -9.42 -0.61
N ALA A 31 -38.22 -8.66 -1.45
CA ALA A 31 -36.82 -8.33 -1.20
C ALA A 31 -36.64 -7.47 0.06
N HIS A 32 -37.53 -6.49 0.31
CA HIS A 32 -37.53 -5.72 1.56
C HIS A 32 -37.78 -6.59 2.79
N LEU A 33 -38.77 -7.48 2.74
CA LEU A 33 -39.05 -8.42 3.83
C LEU A 33 -37.87 -9.36 4.09
N GLY A 34 -37.28 -9.90 3.02
CA GLY A 34 -36.09 -10.74 3.10
C GLY A 34 -34.90 -9.99 3.72
N GLY A 35 -34.64 -8.76 3.29
CA GLY A 35 -33.60 -7.90 3.83
C GLY A 35 -33.84 -7.55 5.31
N ALA A 36 -35.08 -7.24 5.69
CA ALA A 36 -35.45 -6.96 7.08
C ALA A 36 -35.27 -8.19 7.98
N ALA A 37 -35.71 -9.37 7.53
CA ALA A 37 -35.54 -10.63 8.25
C ALA A 37 -34.06 -11.00 8.38
N PHE A 38 -33.29 -10.88 7.30
CA PHE A 38 -31.85 -11.14 7.30
C PHE A 38 -31.10 -10.17 8.22
N GLY A 39 -31.38 -8.88 8.16
CA GLY A 39 -30.76 -7.88 9.03
C GLY A 39 -31.07 -8.11 10.51
N TRP A 40 -32.32 -8.48 10.83
CA TRP A 40 -32.69 -8.89 12.19
C TRP A 40 -31.93 -10.14 12.65
N PHE A 41 -31.86 -11.17 11.80
CA PHE A 41 -31.10 -12.39 12.09
C PHE A 41 -29.61 -12.11 12.29
N PHE A 42 -29.02 -11.26 11.46
CA PHE A 42 -27.62 -10.85 11.57
C PHE A 42 -27.34 -10.14 12.90
N ILE A 43 -28.19 -9.16 13.29
CA ILE A 43 -28.07 -8.48 14.59
C ILE A 43 -28.28 -9.46 15.75
N PHE A 44 -29.24 -10.37 15.64
CA PHE A 44 -29.47 -11.41 16.64
C PHE A 44 -28.22 -12.27 16.83
N GLN A 45 -27.59 -12.69 15.74
CA GLN A 45 -26.38 -13.52 15.77
C GLN A 45 -25.18 -12.77 16.34
N LEU A 46 -25.03 -11.48 16.02
CA LEU A 46 -24.04 -10.58 16.61
C LEU A 46 -24.23 -10.44 18.13
N ARG A 47 -25.47 -10.27 18.58
CA ARG A 47 -25.79 -10.19 20.02
C ARG A 47 -25.51 -11.49 20.76
N ASN A 48 -25.59 -12.63 20.06
CA ASN A 48 -25.20 -13.94 20.59
C ASN A 48 -23.68 -14.18 20.56
N GLY A 49 -22.87 -13.18 20.18
CA GLY A 49 -21.41 -13.24 20.18
C GLY A 49 -20.81 -13.97 18.99
N ASN A 50 -21.61 -14.37 18.01
CA ASN A 50 -21.10 -15.01 16.80
C ASN A 50 -21.00 -13.93 15.71
N ASP A 51 -19.78 -13.44 15.50
CA ASP A 51 -19.52 -12.37 14.54
C ASP A 51 -19.44 -12.92 13.10
N TRP A 52 -20.57 -12.91 12.41
CA TRP A 52 -20.67 -13.29 11.00
C TRP A 52 -20.12 -12.22 10.06
N ALA A 53 -19.73 -11.05 10.57
CA ALA A 53 -19.07 -10.03 9.75
C ALA A 53 -17.64 -10.44 9.40
N ALA A 54 -16.94 -11.22 10.24
CA ALA A 54 -15.55 -11.62 9.99
C ALA A 54 -15.33 -12.31 8.62
N PRO A 55 -16.08 -13.38 8.25
CA PRO A 55 -15.95 -13.97 6.92
C PRO A 55 -16.41 -13.03 5.80
N VAL A 56 -17.43 -12.19 6.05
CA VAL A 56 -17.90 -11.19 5.08
C VAL A 56 -16.82 -10.14 4.80
N ASN A 57 -16.11 -9.67 5.83
CA ASN A 57 -15.00 -8.73 5.72
C ASN A 57 -13.87 -9.32 4.89
N ASN A 58 -13.49 -10.59 5.13
CA ASN A 58 -12.47 -11.27 4.33
C ASN A 58 -12.85 -11.36 2.85
N VAL A 59 -14.12 -11.61 2.55
CA VAL A 59 -14.63 -11.60 1.16
C VAL A 59 -14.58 -10.20 0.58
N MET A 60 -15.03 -9.18 1.32
CA MET A 60 -14.99 -7.79 0.88
C MET A 60 -13.56 -7.29 0.63
N ASP A 61 -12.60 -7.69 1.45
CA ASP A 61 -11.19 -7.38 1.26
C ASP A 61 -10.64 -8.07 0.02
N THR A 62 -11.03 -9.33 -0.22
CA THR A 62 -10.63 -10.06 -1.44
C THR A 62 -11.17 -9.39 -2.70
N ILE A 63 -12.45 -9.00 -2.69
CA ILE A 63 -13.09 -8.25 -3.78
C ILE A 63 -12.41 -6.88 -3.93
N GLY A 64 -12.24 -6.13 -2.85
CA GLY A 64 -11.60 -4.82 -2.84
C GLY A 64 -10.18 -4.86 -3.39
N ASN A 65 -9.39 -5.87 -3.01
CA ASN A 65 -8.05 -6.09 -3.53
C ASN A 65 -8.07 -6.50 -5.01
N PHE A 66 -9.03 -7.32 -5.44
CA PHE A 66 -9.22 -7.66 -6.86
C PHE A 66 -9.53 -6.41 -7.70
N PHE A 67 -10.51 -5.60 -7.30
CA PHE A 67 -10.86 -4.35 -7.98
C PHE A 67 -9.71 -3.34 -7.92
N LYS A 68 -9.04 -3.22 -6.77
CA LYS A 68 -7.84 -2.38 -6.65
C LYS A 68 -6.78 -2.82 -7.65
N ASN A 69 -6.46 -4.11 -7.76
CA ASN A 69 -5.47 -4.58 -8.73
C ASN A 69 -5.92 -4.42 -10.19
N LEU A 70 -7.23 -4.54 -10.46
CA LEU A 70 -7.82 -4.39 -11.78
C LEU A 70 -7.84 -2.92 -12.25
N PHE A 71 -8.12 -1.98 -11.35
CA PHE A 71 -8.32 -0.55 -11.66
C PHE A 71 -7.16 0.35 -11.20
N SER A 72 -6.26 -0.13 -10.34
CA SER A 72 -4.97 0.51 -10.08
C SER A 72 -4.07 0.23 -11.27
N GLY A 73 -4.33 0.95 -12.37
CA GLY A 73 -3.49 0.92 -13.56
C GLY A 73 -2.03 0.92 -13.15
N ASN A 74 -1.32 -0.12 -13.61
CA ASN A 74 0.07 -0.46 -13.35
C ASN A 74 0.90 0.80 -12.98
N ARG A 75 0.99 1.11 -11.68
CA ARG A 75 1.91 2.15 -11.19
C ARG A 75 3.31 1.55 -11.22
N GLY A 76 3.86 1.53 -12.44
CA GLY A 76 5.25 1.32 -12.80
C GLY A 76 5.98 0.30 -11.94
N SER A 77 6.04 -0.94 -12.42
CA SER A 77 7.27 -1.72 -12.29
C SER A 77 8.43 -0.85 -12.74
N ARG A 78 9.15 -0.26 -11.78
CA ARG A 78 10.41 0.44 -12.05
C ARG A 78 11.27 -0.54 -12.86
N PRO A 79 11.74 -0.18 -14.06
CA PRO A 79 12.54 -1.08 -14.88
C PRO A 79 13.71 -1.59 -14.06
N LYS A 80 13.81 -2.91 -13.89
CA LYS A 80 14.96 -3.52 -13.23
C LYS A 80 16.16 -3.28 -14.14
N VAL A 81 16.95 -2.25 -13.83
CA VAL A 81 18.18 -1.94 -14.56
C VAL A 81 19.17 -3.06 -14.27
N VAL A 82 19.25 -4.03 -15.19
CA VAL A 82 20.32 -5.03 -15.18
C VAL A 82 21.58 -4.31 -15.68
N TYR A 83 22.45 -3.95 -14.74
CA TYR A 83 23.75 -3.39 -15.08
C TYR A 83 24.58 -4.48 -15.78
N ARG A 84 24.65 -4.45 -17.11
CA ARG A 84 25.64 -5.22 -17.86
C ARG A 84 26.97 -4.49 -17.74
N ASN A 85 27.83 -5.00 -16.86
CA ASN A 85 29.21 -4.56 -16.75
C ASN A 85 29.93 -4.75 -18.10
N PRO A 86 30.32 -3.68 -18.82
CA PRO A 86 30.94 -3.80 -20.14
C PRO A 86 32.40 -4.27 -20.08
N ASN A 87 32.95 -4.54 -18.89
CA ASN A 87 34.36 -4.86 -18.71
C ASN A 87 34.63 -6.31 -18.26
N ARG A 88 33.97 -7.28 -18.89
CA ARG A 88 34.37 -8.70 -18.82
C ARG A 88 35.21 -9.08 -20.04
N ASN A 89 36.41 -8.51 -20.10
CA ASN A 89 37.54 -9.19 -20.73
C ASN A 89 38.83 -8.44 -20.36
N ARG A 90 39.63 -9.04 -19.47
CA ARG A 90 41.02 -9.43 -19.78
C ARG A 90 41.73 -9.93 -18.51
N SER A 91 42.42 -11.05 -18.71
CA SER A 91 43.57 -11.55 -17.98
C SER A 91 43.41 -11.84 -16.49
N ARG A 92 43.15 -13.12 -16.23
CA ARG A 92 43.69 -13.82 -15.05
C ARG A 92 45.20 -13.98 -15.26
N GLY A 93 45.95 -12.91 -14.99
CA GLY A 93 47.40 -12.89 -14.98
C GLY A 93 47.91 -12.99 -13.55
N ASN A 94 48.51 -14.12 -13.23
CA ASN A 94 49.25 -14.41 -12.01
C ASN A 94 50.26 -13.30 -11.68
N ARG A 95 50.25 -12.76 -10.45
CA ARG A 95 51.39 -12.08 -9.83
C ARG A 95 51.11 -11.87 -8.34
N GLY A 96 51.76 -12.70 -7.51
CA GLY A 96 52.01 -12.35 -6.13
C GLY A 96 52.96 -11.16 -6.06
N ASN A 97 52.80 -10.31 -5.05
CA ASN A 97 53.84 -10.08 -4.07
C ASN A 97 53.25 -9.32 -2.89
N GLN A 98 53.67 -9.71 -1.70
CA GLN A 98 53.31 -9.11 -0.42
C GLN A 98 54.02 -7.76 -0.24
N ARG A 99 53.39 -6.85 0.52
CA ARG A 99 53.93 -6.01 1.62
C ARG A 99 53.42 -4.55 1.60
N GLY A 100 53.25 -4.02 2.81
CA GLY A 100 53.05 -2.61 3.11
C GLY A 100 51.62 -2.33 3.58
N GLU A 101 51.23 -2.60 4.83
CA GLU A 101 51.60 -1.88 6.06
C GLU A 101 50.87 -0.54 6.19
N ALA A 102 50.05 -0.49 7.23
CA ALA A 102 49.13 0.58 7.57
C ALA A 102 49.87 1.72 8.28
N SER A 103 49.48 2.96 7.98
CA SER A 103 49.53 4.00 9.00
C SER A 103 48.49 5.10 8.74
N SER A 104 48.22 5.78 9.84
CA SER A 104 47.03 6.55 10.19
C SER A 104 47.17 8.05 9.88
N ASP A 105 46.01 8.69 9.69
CA ASP A 105 45.65 10.06 10.13
C ASP A 105 45.78 11.30 9.18
N SER A 106 44.91 12.29 9.48
CA SER A 106 44.70 13.68 9.00
C SER A 106 43.64 13.87 7.87
N ASN A 107 42.39 14.34 8.10
CA ASN A 107 41.75 15.30 9.01
C ASN A 107 41.92 16.82 8.72
N VAL A 108 41.93 17.21 7.44
CA VAL A 108 41.61 18.61 7.03
C VAL A 108 40.60 18.68 5.88
N ASN A 109 40.48 17.64 5.04
CA ASN A 109 39.48 17.57 3.96
C ASN A 109 38.13 16.95 4.38
N GLY A 110 38.03 16.40 5.60
CA GLY A 110 36.85 15.66 6.05
C GLY A 110 35.63 16.52 6.35
N LYS A 111 35.81 17.73 6.89
CA LYS A 111 34.69 18.61 7.27
C LYS A 111 33.92 19.15 6.06
N GLY A 112 34.61 19.65 5.04
CA GLY A 112 33.97 20.09 3.80
C GLY A 112 33.41 18.93 2.95
N HIS A 113 34.02 17.75 3.04
CA HIS A 113 33.48 16.53 2.42
C HIS A 113 32.19 16.09 3.10
N GLN A 114 32.14 16.10 4.43
CA GLN A 114 30.95 15.75 5.21
C GLN A 114 29.83 16.78 5.02
N GLU A 115 30.14 18.08 5.05
CA GLU A 115 29.15 19.14 4.82
C GLU A 115 28.52 19.05 3.42
N ARG A 116 29.33 18.76 2.39
CA ARG A 116 28.83 18.52 1.04
C ARG A 116 28.01 17.23 0.95
N LEU A 117 28.38 16.20 1.71
CA LEU A 117 27.62 14.95 1.79
C LEU A 117 26.25 15.18 2.44
N ASP A 118 26.20 15.88 3.56
CA ASP A 118 24.97 16.16 4.30
C ASP A 118 24.01 17.05 3.48
N ALA A 119 24.54 18.07 2.80
CA ALA A 119 23.74 18.91 1.91
C ALA A 119 23.11 18.12 0.74
N ILE A 120 23.85 17.15 0.20
CA ILE A 120 23.34 16.26 -0.84
C ILE A 120 22.28 15.31 -0.27
N LEU A 121 22.47 14.76 0.93
CA LEU A 121 21.50 13.89 1.60
C LEU A 121 20.18 14.63 1.91
N ASP A 122 20.26 15.89 2.34
CA ASP A 122 19.07 16.73 2.57
C ASP A 122 18.29 17.03 1.29
N LYS A 123 19.01 17.24 0.19
CA LYS A 123 18.42 17.43 -1.15
C LYS A 123 17.71 16.16 -1.63
N ILE A 124 18.30 14.98 -1.38
CA ILE A 124 17.63 13.69 -1.63
C ILE A 124 16.37 13.57 -0.76
N LYS A 125 16.44 13.93 0.53
CA LYS A 125 15.31 13.83 1.45
C LYS A 125 14.14 14.73 1.04
N LYS A 126 14.41 15.91 0.48
CA LYS A 126 13.39 16.90 0.07
C LYS A 126 12.84 16.68 -1.33
N SER A 127 13.69 16.37 -2.32
CA SER A 127 13.31 16.32 -3.75
C SER A 127 13.71 15.03 -4.47
N GLY A 128 14.32 14.07 -3.77
CA GLY A 128 14.69 12.76 -4.32
C GLY A 128 16.00 12.73 -5.10
N TYR A 129 16.57 11.53 -5.31
CA TYR A 129 17.87 11.32 -5.95
C TYR A 129 17.97 11.86 -7.38
N ASP A 130 16.86 11.89 -8.12
CA ASP A 130 16.83 12.37 -9.50
C ASP A 130 17.09 13.89 -9.60
N SER A 131 16.87 14.63 -8.51
CA SER A 131 17.16 16.07 -8.41
C SER A 131 18.64 16.42 -8.26
N LEU A 132 19.52 15.41 -8.15
CA LEU A 132 20.97 15.61 -8.04
C LEU A 132 21.63 15.84 -9.40
N THR A 133 22.61 16.73 -9.42
CA THR A 133 23.48 16.93 -10.60
C THR A 133 24.38 15.73 -10.81
N ARG A 134 24.94 15.60 -12.02
CA ARG A 134 25.87 14.51 -12.35
C ARG A 134 27.05 14.47 -11.38
N GLU A 135 27.57 15.63 -11.00
CA GLU A 135 28.68 15.78 -10.05
C GLU A 135 28.30 15.34 -8.63
N GLU A 136 27.09 15.68 -8.16
CA GLU A 136 26.58 15.25 -6.85
C GLU A 136 26.40 13.72 -6.78
N LYS A 137 25.94 13.10 -7.89
CA LYS A 137 25.79 11.64 -8.00
C LYS A 137 27.14 10.92 -8.01
N GLU A 138 28.12 11.45 -8.76
CA GLU A 138 29.48 10.92 -8.79
C GLU A 138 30.17 11.05 -7.43
N PHE A 139 29.93 12.15 -6.72
CA PHE A 139 30.43 12.37 -5.36
C PHE A 139 29.89 11.32 -4.38
N LEU A 140 28.57 11.06 -4.36
CA LEU A 140 27.97 10.02 -3.53
C LEU A 140 28.51 8.62 -3.84
N PHE A 141 28.69 8.32 -5.12
CA PHE A 141 29.21 7.03 -5.56
C PHE A 141 30.66 6.80 -5.10
N ASN A 142 31.47 7.85 -5.11
CA ASN A 142 32.84 7.78 -4.60
C ASN A 142 32.87 7.69 -3.07
N ALA A 143 31.96 8.38 -2.38
CA ALA A 143 31.82 8.29 -0.92
C ALA A 143 31.39 6.88 -0.46
N SER A 144 30.50 6.20 -1.20
CA SER A 144 30.05 4.84 -0.85
C SER A 144 31.07 3.72 -1.12
N LYS A 145 32.21 4.04 -1.76
CA LYS A 145 33.27 3.09 -2.11
C LYS A 145 34.44 3.06 -1.11
N LYS A 146 34.44 3.99 -0.16
CA LYS A 146 35.31 3.96 1.01
C LYS A 146 34.67 3.09 2.08
#